data_AF-A0A5J5KBJ5-F1
#
_entry.id   AF-A0A5J5KBJ5-F1
#
_cell.length_a   1.000
_cell.length_b   1.000
_cell.length_c   1.000
_cell.angle_alpha   90.00
_cell.angle_beta   90.00
_cell.angle_gamma   90.00
#
_symmetry.space_group_name_H-M   'P 1'
#
loop_
_entity.id
_entity.type
_entity.pdbx_description
1 polymer ?
#
loop_
_entity_poly.entity_id
_entity_poly.type
_entity_poly.pdbx_seq_one_letter_code
_entity_poly.pdbx_strand_id
1 'polypeptide(L)' 'MRLLELPSTSDALREGLRLLHHEAKAEAMAQNISLFYRQRSAPPPEGDPAPTEEEFAAADAAEW' A
#
# COMPACT_ATOMS: atom_id res chain seq x y z
N MET A 1 -6.52 15.15 -16.31
CA MET A 1 -5.23 15.38 -17.02
C MET A 1 -4.28 16.33 -16.28
N ARG A 2 -4.77 17.32 -15.50
CA ARG A 2 -3.92 18.18 -14.65
C ARG A 2 -3.25 17.48 -13.45
N LEU A 3 -3.78 16.35 -12.97
CA LEU A 3 -3.26 15.64 -11.78
C LEU A 3 -2.00 14.80 -12.04
N LEU A 4 -1.70 14.48 -13.30
CA LEU A 4 -0.56 13.63 -13.68
C LEU A 4 0.45 14.35 -14.59
N GLU A 5 0.17 15.61 -14.98
CA GLU A 5 1.00 16.40 -15.90
C GLU A 5 1.38 15.68 -17.21
N LEU A 6 0.54 14.77 -17.71
CA LEU A 6 0.87 13.96 -18.88
C LEU A 6 0.53 14.69 -20.20
N PRO A 7 1.43 14.64 -21.21
CA PRO A 7 1.34 15.47 -22.41
C PRO A 7 0.25 15.04 -23.39
N SER A 8 -0.28 13.82 -23.26
CA SER A 8 -1.37 13.33 -24.10
C SER A 8 -2.30 12.34 -23.39
N THR A 9 -3.47 12.11 -23.96
CA THR A 9 -4.44 11.11 -23.46
C THR A 9 -3.88 9.69 -23.50
N SER A 10 -3.05 9.39 -24.50
CA SER A 10 -2.38 8.10 -24.63
C SER A 10 -1.38 7.88 -23.48
N ASP A 11 -0.66 8.93 -23.08
CA ASP A 11 0.27 8.86 -21.96
C ASP A 11 -0.46 8.67 -20.64
N ALA A 12 -1.60 9.35 -20.45
CA ALA A 12 -2.48 9.14 -19.30
C ALA A 12 -3.01 7.71 -19.20
N LEU A 13 -3.40 7.11 -20.33
CA LEU A 13 -3.84 5.72 -20.36
C LEU A 13 -2.71 4.74 -20.06
N ARG A 14 -1.51 4.97 -20.61
CA ARG A 14 -0.34 4.13 -20.34
C ARG A 14 0.05 4.18 -18.86
N GLU A 15 0.05 5.36 -18.28
CA GLU A 15 0.37 5.53 -16.86
C GLU A 15 -0.72 4.94 -15.96
N GLY A 16 -1.99 5.11 -16.30
CA GLY A 16 -3.10 4.46 -15.60
C GLY A 16 -2.97 2.93 -15.60
N LEU A 17 -2.62 2.33 -16.74
CA LEU A 17 -2.37 0.88 -16.83
C LEU A 17 -1.17 0.43 -16.00
N ARG A 18 -0.11 1.25 -15.95
CA ARG A 18 1.09 0.97 -15.14
C ARG A 18 0.76 0.96 -13.65
N LEU A 19 0.00 1.96 -13.18
CA LEU A 19 -0.43 2.07 -11.79
C LEU A 19 -1.38 0.92 -11.40
N LEU A 20 -2.37 0.62 -12.24
CA LEU A 20 -3.29 -0.50 -12.01
C LEU A 20 -2.53 -1.84 -11.87
N HIS A 21 -1.54 -2.07 -12.72
CA HIS A 21 -0.71 -3.28 -12.63
C HIS A 21 0.14 -3.33 -11.36
N HIS A 22 0.61 -2.17 -10.88
CA HIS A 22 1.34 -2.08 -9.62
C HIS A 22 0.43 -2.40 -8.43
N GLU A 23 -0.77 -1.83 -8.39
CA GLU A 23 -1.78 -2.08 -7.34
C GLU A 23 -2.22 -3.54 -7.32
N ALA A 24 -2.50 -4.13 -8.48
CA ALA A 24 -2.87 -5.55 -8.57
C ALA A 24 -1.78 -6.47 -8.01
N LYS A 25 -0.49 -6.13 -8.19
CA LYS A 25 0.62 -6.86 -7.57
C LYS A 25 0.67 -6.67 -6.06
N ALA A 26 0.46 -5.46 -5.56
CA ALA A 26 0.41 -5.18 -4.13
C ALA A 26 -0.74 -5.93 -3.47
N GLU A 27 -1.92 -5.96 -4.09
CA GLU A 27 -3.08 -6.71 -3.61
C GLU A 27 -2.80 -8.22 -3.57
N ALA A 28 -2.23 -8.77 -4.65
CA ALA A 28 -1.84 -10.19 -4.68
C ALA A 28 -0.83 -10.54 -3.57
N MET A 29 0.11 -9.64 -3.27
CA MET A 29 1.06 -9.82 -2.17
C MET A 29 0.36 -9.79 -0.81
N ALA A 30 -0.55 -8.83 -0.60
CA ALA A 30 -1.34 -8.73 0.63
C ALA A 30 -2.20 -9.99 0.85
N GLN A 31 -2.81 -10.52 -0.22
CA GLN A 31 -3.54 -11.78 -0.17
C GLN A 31 -2.63 -12.96 0.21
N ASN A 32 -1.42 -13.03 -0.35
CA ASN A 32 -0.44 -14.06 0.02
C ASN A 32 -0.05 -14.00 1.51
N ILE A 33 0.17 -12.80 2.05
CA ILE A 33 0.47 -12.60 3.47
C ILE A 33 -0.72 -13.05 4.32
N SER A 34 -1.94 -12.64 3.96
CA SER A 34 -3.17 -13.05 4.66
C SER A 34 -3.34 -14.58 4.65
N LEU A 35 -3.12 -15.24 3.50
CA LEU A 35 -3.18 -16.69 3.39
C LEU A 35 -2.11 -17.39 4.23
N PHE A 36 -0.88 -16.88 4.24
CA PHE A 36 0.21 -17.39 5.06
C PHE A 36 -0.15 -17.38 6.55
N TYR A 37 -0.75 -16.28 7.02
CA TYR A 37 -1.25 -16.17 8.40
C TYR A 37 -2.63 -16.80 8.63
N ARG A 38 -3.21 -17.47 7.63
CA ARG A 38 -4.55 -18.10 7.66
C ARG A 38 -5.63 -17.10 8.09
N GLN A 39 -5.61 -15.90 7.50
CA GLN A 39 -6.52 -14.78 7.79
C GLN A 39 -6.46 -14.28 9.25
N ARG A 40 -5.44 -14.67 10.02
CA ARG A 40 -5.15 -14.10 11.34
C ARG A 40 -4.18 -12.93 11.18
N SER A 41 -4.19 -12.03 12.14
CA SER A 41 -3.18 -10.98 12.20
C SER A 41 -1.79 -11.61 12.40
N ALA A 42 -0.77 -10.99 11.81
CA ALA A 42 0.61 -11.38 12.08
C ALA A 42 0.90 -11.20 13.57
N PRO A 43 1.60 -12.13 14.23
CA PRO A 43 2.00 -11.94 15.61
C PRO A 43 2.97 -10.74 15.71
N PRO A 44 2.92 -9.98 16.81
CA PRO A 44 3.88 -8.92 17.04
C PRO A 44 5.30 -9.49 17.13
N PRO A 45 6.33 -8.71 16.74
CA PRO A 45 7.72 -9.11 16.97
C PRO A 45 7.97 -9.31 18.47
N GLU A 46 8.84 -10.27 18.79
CA GLU A 46 9.06 -10.70 20.16
C GLU A 46 9.68 -9.57 21.01
N GLY A 47 9.02 -9.22 22.11
CA GLY A 47 9.48 -8.16 23.02
C GLY A 47 9.04 -6.75 22.67
N ASP A 48 8.30 -6.54 21.59
CA ASP A 48 7.77 -5.23 21.21
C ASP A 48 6.26 -5.13 21.53
N PRO A 49 5.83 -4.20 22.40
CA PRO A 49 4.41 -3.95 22.59
C PRO A 49 3.75 -3.52 21.27
N ALA A 50 2.49 -3.89 21.07
CA ALA A 50 1.74 -3.42 19.90
C ALA A 50 1.71 -1.88 19.88
N PRO A 51 1.91 -1.23 18.72
CA PRO A 51 1.88 0.22 18.63
C PRO A 51 0.52 0.75 19.08
N THR A 52 0.55 1.89 19.75
CA THR A 52 -0.63 2.66 20.16
C THR A 52 -1.24 3.38 18.96
N GLU A 53 -2.53 3.71 19.07
CA GLU A 53 -3.24 4.49 18.05
C GLU A 53 -2.58 5.86 17.81
N GLU A 54 -1.99 6.45 18.85
CA GLU A 54 -1.27 7.71 18.79
C GLU A 54 0.04 7.59 17.99
N GLU A 55 0.74 6.45 18.10
CA GLU A 55 1.93 6.16 17.30
C GLU A 55 1.59 5.92 15.83
N PHE A 56 0.44 5.28 15.54
CA PHE A 56 -0.05 5.16 14.16
C PHE A 56 -0.39 6.51 13.55
N ALA A 57 -1.12 7.36 14.29
CA ALA A 57 -1.48 8.69 13.82
C ALA A 57 -0.24 9.57 13.58
N ALA A 58 0.80 9.44 14.41
CA ALA A 58 2.07 10.13 14.22
C ALA A 58 2.85 9.63 12.98
N ALA A 59 2.80 8.32 12.69
CA ALA A 59 3.43 7.74 11.50
C ALA A 59 2.73 8.18 10.20
N ASP A 60 1.40 8.26 10.21
CA ASP A 60 0.61 8.74 9.06
C ASP A 60 0.80 10.25 8.81
N ALA A 61 1.03 11.03 9.88
CA ALA A 61 1.29 12.46 9.80
C ALA A 61 2.75 12.81 9.43
N ALA A 62 3.67 11.84 9.49
CA ALA A 62 5.03 12.05 9.04
C ALA A 62 5.06 12.16 7.51
N GLU A 63 5.54 13.27 6.97
CA GLU A 63 5.88 13.37 5.54
C GLU A 63 7.21 12.65 5.30
N TRP A 64 7.23 11.71 4.35
CA TRP A 64 8.42 10.95 3.91
C TRP A 64 8.91 11.46 2.55
#